data_AF-A0A4R3HY78-F1
#
_entry.id   AF-A0A4R3HY78-F1
#
_cell.length_a   1.000
_cell.length_b   1.000
_cell.length_c   1.000
_cell.angle_alpha   90.00
_cell.angle_beta   90.00
_cell.angle_gamma   90.00
#
_symmetry.space_group_name_H-M   'P 1'
#
loop_
_entity.id
_entity.type
_entity.pdbx_description
1 polymer ?
#
loop_
_entity_poly.entity_id
_entity_poly.type
_entity_poly.pdbx_seq_one_letter_code
_entity_poly.pdbx_strand_id
1 'polypeptide(L)'
;MDLHVESRPGYRGQPEPTAFELGGQVVKVRQIIDRWIASDHSYFKIEADDSGIYILRFTPDERHWEMTLFQSPAGLEFSGIYSSSRRARTRQ
;
A
#
# COMPACT_ATOMS: atom_id res chain seq x y z
N MET A 1 5.78 -8.94 -8.39
CA MET A 1 4.52 -9.64 -8.77
C MET A 1 3.74 -8.61 -9.57
N ASP A 2 3.43 -8.91 -10.83
CA ASP A 2 2.78 -7.94 -11.73
C ASP A 2 1.39 -7.60 -11.18
N LEU A 3 1.17 -6.31 -10.91
CA LEU A 3 -0.06 -5.82 -10.30
C LEU A 3 -0.73 -4.86 -11.28
N HIS A 4 -1.97 -5.18 -11.65
CA HIS A 4 -2.78 -4.25 -12.42
C HIS A 4 -3.24 -3.11 -11.52
N VAL A 5 -2.71 -1.91 -11.74
CA VAL A 5 -3.02 -0.71 -10.95
C VAL A 5 -3.59 0.37 -11.86
N GLU A 6 -4.80 0.80 -11.55
CA GLU A 6 -5.36 2.03 -12.10
C GLU A 6 -4.69 3.23 -11.43
N SER A 7 -4.18 4.16 -12.23
CA SER A 7 -3.53 5.37 -11.73
C SER A 7 -4.07 6.61 -12.42
N ARG A 8 -4.11 7.71 -11.67
CA ARG A 8 -4.49 9.03 -12.18
C ARG A 8 -3.32 10.00 -12.12
N PRO A 9 -3.30 11.05 -12.96
CA PRO A 9 -2.33 12.13 -12.81
C PRO A 9 -2.51 12.81 -11.45
N GLY A 10 -1.51 12.72 -10.59
CA GLY A 10 -1.45 13.48 -9.35
C GLY A 10 -1.13 14.96 -9.59
N TYR A 11 -1.14 15.76 -8.52
CA TYR A 11 -0.96 17.22 -8.59
C TYR A 11 0.33 17.68 -9.30
N ARG A 12 1.40 16.88 -9.24
CA ARG A 12 2.68 17.15 -9.90
C ARG A 12 2.93 16.29 -11.14
N GLY A 13 1.90 15.61 -11.65
CA GLY A 13 2.01 14.70 -12.79
C GLY A 13 2.59 13.31 -12.47
N GLN A 14 2.88 13.02 -11.18
CA GLN A 14 3.19 11.64 -10.78
C GLN A 14 1.92 10.78 -10.83
N PRO A 15 1.99 9.52 -11.32
CA PRO A 15 0.84 8.63 -11.26
C PRO A 15 0.52 8.30 -9.79
N GLU A 16 -0.69 8.60 -9.37
CA GLU A 16 -1.23 8.23 -8.06
C GLU A 16 -2.14 7.01 -8.21
N PRO A 17 -1.94 5.93 -7.43
CA PRO A 17 -2.77 4.75 -7.51
C PRO A 17 -4.19 5.06 -7.00
N THR A 18 -5.20 4.63 -7.76
CA THR A 18 -6.62 4.82 -7.44
C THR A 18 -7.34 3.51 -7.17
N ALA A 19 -6.92 2.43 -7.82
CA ALA A 19 -7.41 1.07 -7.56
C ALA A 19 -6.38 0.06 -8.06
N PHE A 20 -6.45 -1.16 -7.58
CA PHE A 20 -5.61 -2.26 -8.04
C PHE A 20 -6.36 -3.59 -7.99
N GLU A 21 -6.00 -4.53 -8.84
CA GLU A 21 -6.58 -5.87 -8.83
C GLU A 21 -5.77 -6.81 -7.93
N LEU A 22 -6.44 -7.43 -6.96
CA LEU A 22 -5.86 -8.42 -6.06
C LEU A 22 -6.76 -9.66 -6.01
N GLY A 23 -6.23 -10.81 -6.41
CA GLY A 23 -6.97 -12.08 -6.36
C GLY A 23 -8.25 -12.10 -7.20
N GLY A 24 -8.29 -11.34 -8.30
CA GLY A 24 -9.47 -11.19 -9.16
C GLY A 24 -10.53 -10.22 -8.63
N GLN A 25 -10.23 -9.46 -7.56
CA GLN A 25 -11.08 -8.40 -7.06
C GLN A 25 -10.42 -7.03 -7.21
N VAL A 26 -11.20 -6.02 -7.61
CA VAL A 26 -10.74 -4.64 -7.68
C VAL A 26 -10.81 -4.01 -6.30
N VAL A 27 -9.64 -3.69 -5.74
CA VAL A 27 -9.48 -3.03 -4.45
C VAL A 27 -9.26 -1.53 -4.70
N LYS A 28 -10.16 -0.71 -4.17
CA LYS A 28 -10.09 0.76 -4.35
C LYS A 28 -9.18 1.38 -3.29
N VAL A 29 -8.35 2.32 -3.73
CA VAL A 29 -7.52 3.13 -2.82
C VAL A 29 -8.42 4.16 -2.15
N ARG A 30 -8.57 4.05 -0.82
CA ARG A 30 -9.33 4.98 0.00
C ARG A 30 -8.52 6.24 0.30
N GLN A 31 -7.25 6.07 0.69
CA GLN A 31 -6.34 7.17 0.93
C GLN A 31 -4.88 6.76 0.71
N ILE A 32 -4.05 7.72 0.31
CA ILE A 32 -2.59 7.56 0.26
C ILE A 32 -2.03 8.10 1.58
N ILE A 33 -1.46 7.20 2.39
CA ILE A 33 -0.88 7.51 3.71
C ILE A 33 0.49 8.15 3.56
N ASP A 34 1.34 7.58 2.70
CA ASP A 34 2.73 8.02 2.52
C ASP A 34 3.19 7.84 1.07
N ARG A 35 4.18 8.63 0.68
CA ARG A 35 4.71 8.72 -0.69
C ARG A 35 6.22 8.86 -0.63
N TRP A 36 6.92 7.81 -1.04
CA TRP A 36 8.38 7.85 -1.20
C TRP A 36 8.69 7.89 -2.69
N ILE A 37 8.83 9.11 -3.21
CA ILE A 37 9.06 9.34 -4.63
C ILE A 37 10.57 9.34 -4.90
N ALA A 38 11.00 8.50 -5.83
CA ALA A 38 12.35 8.53 -6.39
C ALA A 38 12.30 8.37 -7.91
N SER A 39 13.40 8.72 -8.58
CA SER A 39 13.50 8.73 -10.04
C SER A 39 13.35 7.35 -10.67
N ASP A 40 13.83 6.32 -9.97
CA ASP A 40 13.91 4.94 -10.46
C ASP A 40 12.75 4.08 -9.95
N HIS A 41 12.41 4.21 -8.66
CA HIS A 41 11.29 3.52 -8.04
C HIS A 41 10.56 4.42 -7.06
N SER A 42 9.25 4.52 -7.21
CA SER A 42 8.40 5.25 -6.26
C SER A 42 7.55 4.29 -5.45
N TYR A 43 7.42 4.53 -4.16
CA TYR A 43 6.61 3.71 -3.26
C TYR A 43 5.44 4.51 -2.71
N PHE A 44 4.29 3.85 -2.62
CA PHE A 44 3.04 4.43 -2.14
C PHE A 44 2.49 3.55 -1.04
N LYS A 45 2.41 4.09 0.18
CA LYS A 45 1.67 3.45 1.26
C LYS A 45 0.22 3.92 1.18
N ILE A 46 -0.70 2.98 1.06
CA ILE A 46 -2.11 3.25 0.86
C ILE A 46 -2.96 2.51 1.89
N GLU A 47 -4.10 3.10 2.23
CA GLU A 47 -5.23 2.39 2.82
C GLU A 47 -6.26 2.14 1.72
N ALA A 48 -6.75 0.92 1.65
CA ALA A 48 -7.79 0.52 0.73
C ALA A 48 -9.17 0.50 1.39
N ASP A 49 -10.22 0.40 0.58
CA ASP A 49 -11.61 0.30 1.01
C ASP A 49 -11.87 -0.92 1.93
N ASP A 50 -11.12 -2.01 1.73
CA ASP A 50 -11.14 -3.21 2.57
C ASP A 50 -10.50 -3.00 3.96
N SER A 51 -10.11 -1.76 4.30
CA SER A 51 -9.37 -1.38 5.51
C SER A 51 -7.99 -2.04 5.63
N GLY A 52 -7.48 -2.61 4.53
CA GLY A 52 -6.11 -3.11 4.42
C GLY A 52 -5.11 -1.99 4.12
N ILE A 53 -3.88 -2.17 4.59
CA ILE A 53 -2.77 -1.29 4.27
C ILE A 53 -1.84 -1.99 3.29
N TYR A 54 -1.53 -1.30 2.19
CA TYR A 54 -0.70 -1.83 1.11
C TYR A 54 0.46 -0.89 0.82
N ILE A 55 1.59 -1.45 0.40
CA ILE A 55 2.72 -0.71 -0.16
C ILE A 55 2.89 -1.12 -1.61
N LEU A 56 2.62 -0.18 -2.51
CA LEU A 56 2.77 -0.34 -3.96
C LEU A 56 4.07 0.32 -4.42
N ARG A 57 4.84 -0.37 -5.26
CA ARG A 57 6.03 0.14 -5.94
C ARG A 57 5.69 0.40 -7.40
N PHE A 58 6.08 1.56 -7.90
CA PHE A 58 5.99 1.94 -9.30
C PHE A 58 7.40 2.09 -9.87
N THR A 59 7.64 1.43 -11.01
CA THR A 59 8.86 1.59 -11.82
C THR A 59 8.50 2.38 -13.08
N PRO A 60 8.96 3.64 -13.23
CA PRO A 60 8.57 4.49 -14.35
C PRO A 60 9.02 3.99 -15.72
N ASP A 61 10.19 3.36 -15.80
CA ASP A 61 10.78 2.87 -17.06
C ASP A 61 9.90 1.81 -17.73
N GLU A 62 9.46 0.84 -16.93
CA GLU A 62 8.61 -0.27 -17.38
C GLU A 62 7.10 0.05 -17.24
N ARG A 63 6.76 1.20 -16.64
CA ARG A 63 5.39 1.56 -16.22
C ARG A 63 4.70 0.45 -15.43
N HIS A 64 5.49 -0.26 -14.63
CA HIS A 64 5.08 -1.46 -13.94
C HIS A 64 4.80 -1.18 -12.47
N TRP A 65 3.81 -1.89 -11.93
CA TRP A 65 3.42 -1.80 -10.53
C TRP A 65 3.59 -3.12 -9.83
N GLU A 66 4.07 -3.07 -8.59
CA GLU A 66 4.25 -4.24 -7.74
C GLU A 66 3.73 -4.00 -6.33
N MET A 67 3.08 -5.01 -5.76
CA MET A 67 2.80 -5.03 -4.32
C MET A 67 4.04 -5.50 -3.56
N THR A 68 4.56 -4.67 -2.66
CA THR A 68 5.74 -5.02 -1.83
C THR A 68 5.34 -5.50 -0.43
N LEU A 69 4.27 -4.94 0.14
CA LEU A 69 3.79 -5.29 1.46
C LEU A 69 2.28 -5.18 1.53
N PHE A 70 1.68 -6.12 2.25
CA PHE A 70 0.27 -6.12 2.60
C PHE A 70 0.11 -6.35 4.10
N GLN A 71 -0.76 -5.55 4.72
CA GLN A 71 -1.26 -5.77 6.06
C GLN A 71 -2.78 -5.82 5.96
N SER A 72 -3.35 -6.98 6.28
CA SER A 72 -4.80 -7.15 6.33
C SER A 72 -5.43 -6.20 7.37
N PRO A 73 -6.70 -5.81 7.16
CA PRO A 73 -7.45 -5.14 8.21
C PRO A 73 -7.35 -5.97 9.49
N ALA A 74 -6.92 -5.34 10.58
CA ALA A 74 -6.92 -5.96 11.90
C ALA A 74 -8.38 -6.12 12.35
N GLY A 75 -9.04 -7.18 11.87
CA GLY A 75 -10.48 -7.36 12.04
C GLY A 75 -11.03 -8.76 11.77
N LEU A 76 -10.17 -9.77 11.64
CA LEU A 76 -10.54 -11.14 11.96
C LEU A 76 -9.83 -11.49 13.26
N GLU A 77 -10.41 -11.01 14.36
CA GLU A 77 -10.01 -11.37 15.71
C GLU A 77 -10.23 -12.87 15.92
N PHE A 78 -9.21 -13.69 15.66
CA PHE A 78 -9.10 -14.93 16.43
C PHE A 78 -8.57 -14.55 17.80
N SER A 79 -9.48 -14.42 18.75
CA SER A 79 -9.17 -14.30 20.17
C SER A 79 -8.31 -15.50 20.59
N GLY A 80 -7.05 -15.26 20.90
CA GLY A 80 -6.17 -16.25 21.50
C GLY A 80 -4.79 -16.27 20.88
N ILE A 81 -3.80 -15.83 21.67
CA ILE A 81 -2.38 -16.12 21.48
C ILE A 81 -1.67 -15.29 20.39
N TYR A 82 -1.72 -13.95 20.45
CA TYR A 82 -0.54 -13.17 20.01
C TYR A 82 -0.41 -11.86 20.78
N SER A 83 0.16 -11.93 21.98
CA SER A 83 0.64 -10.78 22.74
C SER A 83 1.90 -10.22 22.09
N SER A 84 1.74 -9.36 21.08
CA SER A 84 2.85 -8.53 20.58
C SER A 84 3.01 -7.30 21.48
N SER A 85 3.83 -7.51 22.49
CA SER A 85 4.41 -6.51 23.38
C SER A 85 4.96 -5.32 22.59
N ARG A 86 4.25 -4.19 22.57
CA ARG A 86 4.88 -2.90 22.27
C ARG A 86 5.73 -2.52 23.48
N ARG A 87 7.03 -2.86 23.48
CA ARG A 87 7.96 -2.17 24.37
C ARG A 87 8.14 -0.75 23.85
N ALA A 88 7.60 0.16 24.65
CA ALA A 88 7.74 1.59 24.52
C ALA A 88 9.22 2.01 24.44
N ARG A 89 9.47 2.99 23.57
CA ARG A 89 10.70 3.77 23.57
C ARG A 89 10.88 4.45 24.93
N THR A 90 11.99 4.17 25.60
CA THR A 90 12.53 5.07 26.62
C THR A 90 13.58 5.95 25.94
N ARG A 91 13.29 7.24 25.85
CA ARG A 91 14.28 8.30 25.60
C ARG A 91 15.26 8.34 26.76
N GLN A 92 16.56 8.45 26.48
CA GLN A 92 17.49 9.29 27.24
C GLN A 92 18.26 10.14 26.24
#